data_AF-A0A0G4IPW9-F1
#
_entry.id   AF-A0A0G4IPW9-F1
#
_cell.length_a   1.000
_cell.length_b   1.000
_cell.length_c   1.000
_cell.angle_alpha   90.00
_cell.angle_beta   90.00
_cell.angle_gamma   90.00
#
_symmetry.space_group_name_H-M   'P 1'
#
loop_
_entity.id
_entity.type
_entity.pdbx_description
1 polymer ?
#
loop_
_entity_poly.entity_id
_entity_poly.type
_entity_poly.pdbx_seq_one_letter_code
_entity_poly.pdbx_strand_id
1 'polypeptide(L)'
;MPPVSVWLVPSPGSPNEAFWQEQIAAACARTSTPPFPPHVTLTTLSSANADDIDNAVTEIVEAFQPITLSCADVGTSSTFWMCVLADMVVSDELGALRRVAVGHLRDTRSGIYRPHCSLIYADISADDRQRIADDIRQQGRIPGATFQCDRIVLVDTSDADYARWIVEPVT
;
A
#
# COMPACT_ATOMS: atom_id res chain seq x y z
N MET A 1 -19.98 -2.31 9.80
CA MET A 1 -18.66 -2.73 10.35
C MET A 1 -17.63 -1.65 10.05
N PRO A 2 -16.51 -1.58 10.79
CA PRO A 2 -15.39 -0.72 10.38
C PRO A 2 -14.92 -1.13 8.98
N PRO A 3 -14.40 -0.18 8.18
CA PRO A 3 -13.83 -0.51 6.87
C PRO A 3 -12.57 -1.36 7.03
N VAL A 4 -12.42 -2.35 6.16
CA VAL A 4 -11.26 -3.24 6.14
C VAL A 4 -10.42 -2.94 4.92
N SER A 5 -9.12 -2.67 5.11
CA SER A 5 -8.19 -2.47 4.00
C SER A 5 -7.57 -3.80 3.60
N VAL A 6 -7.60 -4.09 2.30
CA VAL A 6 -6.95 -5.27 1.71
C VAL A 6 -5.60 -4.84 1.18
N TRP A 7 -4.54 -5.41 1.72
CA TRP A 7 -3.17 -5.05 1.36
C TRP A 7 -2.45 -6.21 0.69
N LEU A 8 -1.66 -5.85 -0.33
CA LEU A 8 -0.68 -6.72 -0.95
C LEU A 8 0.66 -6.49 -0.26
N VAL A 9 1.28 -7.56 0.23
CA VAL A 9 2.52 -7.49 1.01
C VAL A 9 3.53 -8.55 0.57
N PRO A 10 4.84 -8.30 0.77
CA PRO A 10 5.86 -9.32 0.59
C PRO A 10 5.84 -10.33 1.75
N SER A 11 6.38 -11.52 1.51
CA SER A 11 6.58 -12.53 2.56
C SER A 11 7.49 -11.99 3.67
N PRO A 12 7.13 -12.21 4.94
CA PRO A 12 7.98 -11.86 6.08
C PRO A 12 9.34 -12.53 6.01
N GLY A 13 10.41 -11.76 6.26
CA GLY A 13 11.81 -12.19 6.18
C GLY A 13 12.35 -12.32 4.76
N SER A 14 11.57 -12.01 3.72
CA SER A 14 12.04 -12.07 2.34
C SER A 14 13.04 -10.94 2.04
N PRO A 15 13.97 -11.12 1.06
CA PRO A 15 14.84 -10.04 0.61
C PRO A 15 14.06 -8.82 0.08
N ASN A 16 12.87 -9.04 -0.50
CA ASN A 16 12.01 -7.96 -0.99
C ASN A 16 11.43 -7.14 0.16
N GLU A 17 10.88 -7.80 1.20
CA GLU A 17 10.44 -7.12 2.42
C GLU A 17 11.59 -6.33 3.05
N ALA A 18 12.75 -6.95 3.26
CA ALA A 18 13.90 -6.32 3.89
C ALA A 18 14.37 -5.07 3.12
N PHE A 19 14.42 -5.15 1.78
CA PHE A 19 14.77 -4.02 0.92
C PHE A 19 13.81 -2.85 1.11
N TRP A 20 12.49 -3.09 1.00
CA TRP A 20 11.49 -2.04 1.12
C TRP A 20 11.39 -1.48 2.55
N GLN A 21 11.55 -2.35 3.56
CA GLN A 21 11.60 -1.93 4.96
C GLN A 21 12.80 -1.01 5.25
N GLU A 22 13.96 -1.29 4.66
CA GLU A 22 15.15 -0.40 4.74
C GLU A 22 14.83 0.97 4.12
N GLN A 23 14.20 0.99 2.94
CA GLN A 23 13.87 2.26 2.27
C GLN A 23 12.85 3.09 3.07
N ILE A 24 11.81 2.45 3.61
CA ILE A 24 10.81 3.11 4.45
C ILE A 24 11.46 3.66 5.73
N ALA A 25 12.29 2.85 6.42
CA ALA A 25 12.97 3.29 7.62
C ALA A 25 13.89 4.49 7.37
N ALA A 26 14.66 4.46 6.28
CA ALA A 26 15.52 5.56 5.88
C ALA A 26 14.72 6.84 5.55
N ALA A 27 13.56 6.71 4.88
CA ALA A 27 12.68 7.83 4.55
C ALA A 27 12.04 8.43 5.82
N CYS A 28 11.46 7.60 6.68
CA CYS A 28 10.83 7.99 7.94
C CYS A 28 11.79 8.69 8.92
N ALA A 29 13.07 8.31 8.94
CA ALA A 29 14.09 8.97 9.75
C ALA A 29 14.26 10.46 9.41
N ARG A 30 13.94 10.87 8.17
CA ARG A 30 14.05 12.27 7.70
C ARG A 30 12.98 13.18 8.29
N THR A 31 11.88 12.60 8.77
CA THR A 31 10.73 13.30 9.35
C THR A 31 10.50 12.93 10.82
N SER A 32 11.40 12.14 11.42
CA SER A 32 11.26 11.62 12.79
C SER A 32 9.93 10.89 13.04
N THR A 33 9.42 10.22 12.01
CA THR A 33 8.19 9.42 12.09
C THR A 33 8.51 7.94 12.28
N PRO A 34 7.68 7.14 12.95
CA PRO A 34 7.92 5.70 13.05
C PRO A 34 7.76 5.02 11.68
N PRO A 35 8.64 4.05 11.34
CA PRO A 35 8.46 3.25 10.14
C PRO A 35 7.28 2.31 10.27
N PHE A 36 6.82 1.79 9.14
CA PHE A 36 5.74 0.80 9.05
C PHE A 36 6.11 -0.30 8.05
N PRO A 37 5.44 -1.47 8.09
CA PRO A 37 5.68 -2.54 7.14
C PRO A 37 5.33 -2.15 5.68
N PRO A 38 6.11 -2.58 4.69
CA PRO A 38 5.85 -2.28 3.29
C PRO A 38 4.56 -2.93 2.79
N HIS A 39 3.71 -2.16 2.12
CA HIS A 39 2.44 -2.65 1.59
C HIS A 39 1.95 -1.81 0.40
N VAL A 40 1.12 -2.41 -0.45
CA VAL A 40 0.34 -1.72 -1.48
C VAL A 40 -1.14 -2.01 -1.24
N THR A 41 -1.95 -0.97 -1.06
CA THR A 41 -3.39 -1.16 -0.85
C THR A 41 -4.07 -1.60 -2.15
N LEU A 42 -4.66 -2.81 -2.13
CA LEU A 42 -5.49 -3.31 -3.23
C LEU A 42 -6.85 -2.66 -3.23
N THR A 43 -7.51 -2.51 -2.08
CA THR A 43 -8.82 -1.84 -1.95
C THR A 43 -9.13 -1.59 -0.47
N THR A 44 -10.18 -0.83 -0.18
CA THR A 44 -10.77 -0.76 1.16
C THR A 44 -12.26 -1.12 1.05
N LEU A 45 -12.62 -2.21 1.72
CA LEU A 45 -13.97 -2.76 1.73
C LEU A 45 -14.79 -2.11 2.84
N SER A 46 -16.04 -1.80 2.52
CA SER A 46 -17.00 -1.31 3.51
C SER A 46 -18.40 -1.80 3.12
N SER A 47 -19.08 -2.45 4.06
CA SER A 47 -20.48 -2.82 3.93
C SER A 47 -21.21 -2.67 5.27
N ALA A 48 -22.52 -2.48 5.18
CA ALA A 48 -23.42 -2.59 6.32
C ALA A 48 -23.59 -4.05 6.77
N ASN A 49 -23.38 -5.01 5.86
CA ASN A 49 -23.47 -6.45 6.10
C ASN A 49 -22.07 -7.07 6.19
N ALA A 50 -21.87 -7.94 7.19
CA ALA A 50 -20.58 -8.60 7.41
C ALA A 50 -20.28 -9.64 6.33
N ASP A 51 -21.28 -10.43 5.97
CA ASP A 51 -21.15 -11.50 4.98
C ASP A 51 -20.69 -10.97 3.62
N ASP A 52 -21.02 -9.72 3.27
CA ASP A 52 -20.57 -9.11 2.02
C ASP A 52 -19.05 -8.88 2.01
N ILE A 53 -18.46 -8.55 3.17
CA ILE A 53 -17.02 -8.36 3.30
C ILE A 53 -16.33 -9.72 3.21
N ASP A 54 -16.84 -10.73 3.92
CA ASP A 54 -16.25 -12.08 3.92
C ASP A 54 -16.30 -12.73 2.52
N ASN A 55 -17.42 -12.59 1.81
CA ASN A 55 -17.54 -13.05 0.42
C ASN A 55 -16.55 -12.31 -0.50
N ALA A 56 -16.44 -10.99 -0.39
CA ALA A 56 -15.49 -10.22 -1.20
C ALA A 56 -14.04 -10.61 -0.90
N VAL A 57 -13.69 -10.83 0.37
CA VAL A 57 -12.35 -11.32 0.76
C VAL A 57 -12.08 -12.69 0.17
N THR A 58 -13.05 -13.60 0.23
CA THR A 58 -12.92 -14.97 -0.32
C THR A 58 -12.63 -14.91 -1.82
N GLU A 59 -13.41 -14.15 -2.58
CA GLU A 59 -13.22 -13.99 -4.04
C GLU A 59 -11.86 -13.36 -4.38
N ILE A 60 -11.42 -12.37 -3.61
CA ILE A 60 -10.10 -11.76 -3.79
C ILE A 60 -8.99 -12.79 -3.56
N VAL A 61 -9.10 -13.59 -2.49
CA VAL A 61 -8.10 -14.62 -2.15
C VAL A 61 -8.06 -15.73 -3.20
N GLU A 62 -9.22 -16.17 -3.69
CA GLU A 62 -9.30 -17.19 -4.75
C GLU A 62 -8.72 -16.69 -6.07
N ALA A 63 -8.90 -15.40 -6.39
CA ALA A 63 -8.34 -14.77 -7.59
C ALA A 63 -6.85 -14.40 -7.44
N PHE A 64 -6.32 -14.36 -6.22
CA PHE A 64 -4.97 -13.92 -5.96
C PHE A 64 -3.95 -14.96 -6.43
N GLN A 65 -2.94 -14.46 -7.14
CA GLN A 65 -1.68 -15.14 -7.42
C GLN A 65 -0.57 -14.15 -7.07
N PRO A 66 0.64 -14.61 -6.69
CA PRO A 66 1.75 -13.71 -6.44
C PRO A 66 1.99 -12.74 -7.62
N ILE A 67 2.05 -11.43 -7.33
CA ILE A 67 2.20 -10.35 -8.32
C ILE A 67 3.51 -9.63 -8.07
N THR A 68 4.27 -9.37 -9.12
CA THR A 68 5.43 -8.46 -9.06
C THR A 68 5.03 -7.11 -9.63
N LEU A 69 5.07 -6.07 -8.79
CA LEU A 69 4.81 -4.70 -9.21
C LEU A 69 6.13 -4.01 -9.55
N SER A 70 6.10 -3.14 -10.56
CA SER A 70 7.23 -2.29 -10.92
C SER A 70 6.99 -0.87 -10.41
N CYS A 71 7.98 -0.30 -9.72
CA CYS A 71 7.97 1.09 -9.31
C CYS A 71 8.31 1.98 -10.51
N ALA A 72 7.37 2.83 -10.93
CA ALA A 72 7.56 3.78 -12.02
C ALA A 72 8.46 4.96 -11.59
N ASP A 73 8.13 5.56 -10.45
CA ASP A 73 8.84 6.72 -9.90
C ASP A 73 8.51 6.88 -8.41
N VAL A 74 9.16 7.83 -7.74
CA VAL A 74 8.73 8.34 -6.44
C VAL A 74 7.73 9.46 -6.69
N GLY A 75 6.67 9.56 -5.89
CA GLY A 75 5.67 10.61 -5.98
C GLY A 75 5.40 11.27 -4.63
N THR A 76 4.61 12.34 -4.67
CA THR A 76 4.13 13.05 -3.47
C THR A 76 2.63 13.35 -3.58
N SER A 77 2.01 13.70 -2.45
CA SER A 77 0.66 14.26 -2.37
C SER A 77 0.58 15.21 -1.17
N SER A 78 -0.56 15.87 -0.99
CA SER A 78 -0.82 16.78 0.14
C SER A 78 -1.52 16.11 1.34
N THR A 79 -1.81 14.81 1.26
CA THR A 79 -2.49 14.09 2.35
C THR A 79 -1.48 13.35 3.22
N PHE A 80 -1.77 13.27 4.53
CA PHE A 80 -0.92 12.60 5.51
C PHE A 80 -0.48 11.19 5.07
N TRP A 81 -1.42 10.38 4.58
CA TRP A 81 -1.22 9.00 4.14
C TRP A 81 -0.50 8.85 2.78
N MET A 82 -0.35 9.94 2.03
CA MET A 82 0.30 9.94 0.72
C MET A 82 1.38 11.03 0.64
N CYS A 83 2.10 11.25 1.74
CA CYS A 83 3.12 12.30 1.84
C CYS A 83 4.25 12.08 0.81
N VAL A 84 4.96 10.96 0.91
CA VAL A 84 5.95 10.49 -0.07
C VAL A 84 5.71 9.00 -0.30
N LEU A 85 5.71 8.58 -1.57
CA LEU A 85 5.30 7.24 -1.98
C LEU A 85 6.09 6.75 -3.19
N ALA A 86 6.24 5.45 -3.33
CA ALA A 86 6.71 4.79 -4.55
C ALA A 86 5.50 4.45 -5.43
N ASP A 87 5.38 5.09 -6.60
CA ASP A 87 4.28 4.90 -7.54
C ASP A 87 4.47 3.59 -8.30
N MET A 88 3.49 2.69 -8.20
CA MET A 88 3.52 1.40 -8.88
C MET A 88 2.81 1.49 -10.23
N VAL A 89 3.32 0.74 -11.20
CA VAL A 89 2.63 0.55 -12.48
C VAL A 89 1.41 -0.35 -12.26
N VAL A 90 0.26 0.05 -12.82
CA VAL A 90 -0.91 -0.83 -12.91
C VAL A 90 -0.63 -1.87 -14.00
N SER A 91 -0.19 -3.06 -13.60
CA SER A 91 -0.09 -4.20 -14.52
C SER A 91 -1.46 -4.79 -14.85
N ASP A 92 -1.54 -5.63 -15.87
CA ASP A 92 -2.79 -6.32 -16.24
C ASP A 92 -3.28 -7.22 -15.09
N GLU A 93 -2.36 -7.90 -14.39
CA GLU A 93 -2.65 -8.75 -13.24
C GLU A 93 -3.20 -7.94 -12.06
N LEU A 94 -2.54 -6.83 -11.72
CA LEU A 94 -3.01 -5.95 -10.64
C LEU A 94 -4.38 -5.34 -10.99
N GLY A 95 -4.55 -4.91 -12.24
CA GLY A 95 -5.81 -4.39 -12.74
C GLY A 95 -6.93 -5.43 -12.69
N ALA A 96 -6.65 -6.69 -13.03
CA ALA A 96 -7.60 -7.79 -12.94
C ALA A 96 -8.00 -8.08 -11.49
N LEU A 97 -7.04 -8.19 -10.58
CA LEU A 97 -7.31 -8.41 -9.17
C LEU A 97 -8.09 -7.24 -8.56
N ARG A 98 -7.75 -5.99 -8.91
CA ARG A 98 -8.50 -4.79 -8.48
C ARG A 98 -9.95 -4.85 -8.96
N ARG A 99 -10.22 -5.30 -10.19
CA ARG A 99 -11.58 -5.43 -10.72
C ARG A 99 -12.41 -6.43 -9.91
N VAL A 100 -11.83 -7.57 -9.53
CA VAL A 100 -12.49 -8.53 -8.60
C VAL A 100 -12.79 -7.82 -7.28
N ALA A 101 -11.80 -7.15 -6.70
CA ALA A 101 -11.92 -6.49 -5.40
C ALA A 101 -12.97 -5.36 -5.34
N VAL A 102 -13.25 -4.67 -6.45
CA VAL A 102 -14.27 -3.60 -6.51
C VAL A 102 -15.59 -4.03 -7.15
N GLY A 103 -15.66 -5.22 -7.74
CA GLY A 103 -16.83 -5.69 -8.49
C GLY A 103 -18.08 -5.87 -7.65
N HIS A 104 -17.93 -6.03 -6.33
CA HIS A 104 -19.00 -6.44 -5.41
C HIS A 104 -19.37 -5.40 -4.35
N LEU A 105 -18.48 -4.43 -4.09
CA LEU A 105 -18.68 -3.40 -3.08
C LEU A 105 -18.41 -2.04 -3.69
N ARG A 106 -19.25 -1.04 -3.37
CA ARG A 106 -19.02 0.34 -3.80
C ARG A 106 -17.67 0.76 -3.22
N ASP A 107 -16.64 0.76 -4.05
CA ASP A 107 -15.37 1.38 -3.72
C ASP A 107 -15.69 2.80 -3.24
N THR A 108 -15.49 3.04 -1.95
CA THR A 108 -15.88 4.29 -1.31
C THR A 108 -14.93 5.42 -1.71
N ARG A 109 -13.81 5.10 -2.38
CA ARG A 109 -12.86 6.08 -2.92
C ARG A 109 -13.21 6.32 -4.40
N SER A 110 -13.88 7.43 -4.69
CA SER A 110 -14.30 7.85 -6.05
C SER A 110 -13.15 8.32 -6.97
N GLY A 111 -11.93 7.82 -6.78
CA GLY A 111 -10.72 8.27 -7.48
C GLY A 111 -10.16 7.24 -8.47
N ILE A 112 -9.28 7.71 -9.35
CA ILE A 112 -8.44 6.84 -10.19
C ILE A 112 -7.57 5.99 -9.26
N TYR A 113 -7.56 4.67 -9.47
CA TYR A 113 -6.68 3.77 -8.73
C TYR A 113 -5.21 4.10 -8.98
N ARG A 114 -4.53 4.58 -7.94
CA ARG A 114 -3.09 4.89 -7.93
C ARG A 114 -2.40 3.91 -6.98
N PRO A 115 -1.97 2.71 -7.43
CA PRO A 115 -1.25 1.79 -6.56
C PRO A 115 0.09 2.40 -6.17
N HIS A 116 0.42 2.34 -4.89
CA HIS A 116 1.66 2.87 -4.37
C HIS A 116 2.07 2.13 -3.10
N CYS A 117 3.38 2.12 -2.83
CA CYS A 117 3.92 1.81 -1.50
C CYS A 117 4.27 3.12 -0.82
N SER A 118 3.61 3.44 0.29
CA SER A 118 3.95 4.64 1.05
C SER A 118 5.35 4.52 1.65
N LEU A 119 6.10 5.62 1.63
CA LEU A 119 7.44 5.72 2.21
C LEU A 119 7.44 6.55 3.49
N ILE A 120 6.53 7.52 3.59
CA ILE A 120 6.37 8.41 4.74
C ILE A 120 4.88 8.70 4.97
N TYR A 121 4.46 8.68 6.24
CA TYR A 121 3.22 9.31 6.69
C TYR A 121 3.56 10.52 7.55
N ALA A 122 3.30 11.73 7.03
CA ALA A 122 3.60 12.96 7.75
C ALA A 122 2.80 14.15 7.19
N ASP A 123 2.58 15.15 8.03
CA ASP A 123 2.13 16.48 7.60
C ASP A 123 3.32 17.45 7.62
N ILE A 124 3.94 17.63 6.46
CA ILE A 124 5.13 18.49 6.26
C ILE A 124 4.91 19.40 5.06
N SER A 125 5.74 20.43 4.88
CA SER A 125 5.57 21.40 3.79
C SER A 125 5.70 20.77 2.39
N ALA A 126 5.11 21.39 1.36
CA ALA A 126 5.24 20.92 -0.01
C ALA A 126 6.70 20.85 -0.49
N ASP A 127 7.49 21.86 -0.12
CA ASP A 127 8.91 21.93 -0.44
C ASP A 127 9.69 20.79 0.23
N ASP A 128 9.33 20.44 1.47
CA ASP A 128 9.95 19.31 2.17
C ASP A 128 9.61 17.98 1.53
N ARG A 129 8.32 17.74 1.21
CA ARG A 129 7.91 16.51 0.51
C ARG A 129 8.63 16.36 -0.82
N GLN A 130 8.71 17.44 -1.60
CA GLN A 130 9.33 17.41 -2.91
C GLN A 130 10.84 17.15 -2.81
N ARG A 131 11.54 17.86 -1.93
CA ARG A 131 12.97 17.63 -1.68
C ARG A 131 13.25 16.21 -1.23
N ILE A 132 12.39 15.67 -0.35
CA ILE A 132 12.51 14.29 0.10
C ILE A 132 12.38 13.31 -1.06
N ALA A 133 11.36 13.47 -1.89
CA ALA A 133 11.14 12.64 -3.07
C ALA A 133 12.30 12.74 -4.06
N ASP A 134 12.81 13.94 -4.34
CA ASP A 134 13.92 14.17 -5.26
C ASP A 134 15.20 13.48 -4.77
N ASP A 135 15.52 13.57 -3.48
CA ASP A 135 16.68 12.88 -2.91
C ASP A 135 16.54 11.35 -3.04
N ILE A 136 15.35 10.79 -2.84
CA ILE A 136 15.09 9.35 -3.01
C ILE A 136 15.24 8.95 -4.48
N ARG A 137 14.75 9.77 -5.42
CA ARG A 137 14.96 9.53 -6.86
C ARG A 137 16.44 9.53 -7.21
N GLN A 138 17.21 10.49 -6.70
CA GLN A 138 18.65 10.64 -6.96
C GLN A 138 19.49 9.47 -6.42
N GLN A 139 19.06 8.83 -5.33
CA GLN A 139 19.69 7.61 -4.83
C GLN A 139 19.57 6.43 -5.81
N GLY A 140 18.58 6.45 -6.70
CA GLY A 140 18.41 5.45 -7.76
C GLY A 140 18.05 4.04 -7.29
N ARG A 141 17.69 3.86 -6.00
CA ARG A 141 17.33 2.56 -5.43
C ARG A 141 15.88 2.17 -5.69
N ILE A 142 14.96 3.13 -5.68
CA ILE A 142 13.50 2.90 -5.76
C ILE A 142 12.97 2.96 -7.19
N PRO A 143 13.24 4.00 -8.01
CA PRO A 143 12.77 4.01 -9.40
C PRO A 143 13.25 2.77 -10.17
N GLY A 144 12.32 2.06 -10.81
CA GLY A 144 12.61 0.80 -11.50
C GLY A 144 12.74 -0.44 -10.60
N ALA A 145 12.68 -0.29 -9.28
CA ALA A 145 12.66 -1.43 -8.35
C ALA A 145 11.37 -2.24 -8.47
N THR A 146 11.43 -3.49 -8.05
CA THR A 146 10.27 -4.37 -7.99
C THR A 146 9.76 -4.57 -6.56
N PHE A 147 8.44 -4.65 -6.42
CA PHE A 147 7.75 -4.97 -5.18
C PHE A 147 7.03 -6.30 -5.38
N GLN A 148 7.48 -7.34 -4.69
CA GLN A 148 6.93 -8.69 -4.80
C GLN A 148 5.83 -8.87 -3.77
N CYS A 149 4.60 -9.02 -4.24
CA CYS A 149 3.43 -9.29 -3.43
C CYS A 149 3.06 -10.76 -3.56
N ASP A 150 3.35 -11.57 -2.56
CA ASP A 150 3.02 -12.99 -2.51
C ASP A 150 2.01 -13.32 -1.40
N ARG A 151 1.55 -12.31 -0.66
CA ARG A 151 0.53 -12.45 0.38
C ARG A 151 -0.50 -11.32 0.36
N ILE A 152 -1.69 -11.66 0.83
CA ILE A 152 -2.74 -10.71 1.18
C ILE A 152 -2.93 -10.69 2.69
N VAL A 153 -3.08 -9.47 3.23
CA VAL A 153 -3.49 -9.24 4.61
C VAL A 153 -4.70 -8.31 4.67
N LEU A 154 -5.55 -8.52 5.67
CA LEU A 154 -6.60 -7.58 6.04
C LEU A 154 -6.10 -6.70 7.16
N VAL A 155 -6.42 -5.41 7.08
CA VAL A 155 -5.99 -4.43 8.06
C VAL A 155 -7.17 -3.59 8.50
N ASP A 156 -7.39 -3.54 9.81
CA ASP A 156 -8.25 -2.52 10.41
C ASP A 156 -7.49 -1.19 10.44
N THR A 157 -7.85 -0.30 9.50
CA THR A 157 -7.27 1.03 9.36
C THR A 157 -8.14 2.13 9.99
N SER A 158 -8.98 1.79 10.97
CA SER A 158 -9.86 2.76 11.64
C SER A 158 -9.14 3.63 12.67
N ASP A 159 -8.02 3.17 13.22
CA ASP A 159 -7.16 3.97 14.11
C ASP A 159 -6.30 4.95 13.30
N ALA A 160 -6.18 6.19 13.78
CA ALA A 160 -5.31 7.20 13.19
C ALA A 160 -3.82 6.94 13.53
N ASP A 161 -3.55 6.20 14.61
CA ASP A 161 -2.23 5.72 14.96
C ASP A 161 -1.95 4.40 14.22
N TYR A 162 -1.24 4.50 13.10
CA TYR A 162 -0.91 3.35 12.25
C TYR A 162 -0.03 2.30 12.94
N ALA A 163 0.60 2.64 14.07
CA ALA A 163 1.32 1.66 14.89
C ALA A 163 0.37 0.67 15.61
N ARG A 164 -0.94 0.96 15.62
CA ARG A 164 -1.98 0.13 16.26
C ARG A 164 -2.84 -0.65 15.28
N TRP A 165 -2.55 -0.56 13.98
CA TRP A 165 -3.29 -1.30 12.98
C TRP A 165 -3.14 -2.80 13.20
N ILE A 166 -4.27 -3.50 13.23
CA ILE A 166 -4.33 -4.94 13.41
C ILE A 166 -4.25 -5.58 12.03
N VAL A 167 -3.24 -6.43 11.85
CA VAL A 167 -2.98 -7.14 10.59
C VAL A 167 -3.41 -8.60 10.75
N GLU A 168 -4.35 -9.02 9.92
CA GLU A 168 -4.84 -10.40 9.87
C GLU A 168 -4.37 -11.06 8.57
N PRO A 169 -3.52 -12.10 8.63
CA PRO A 169 -3.10 -12.81 7.43
C PRO A 169 -4.26 -13.64 6.87
N VAL A 170 -4.44 -13.59 5.55
CA VAL A 170 -5.47 -14.38 4.85
C VAL A 170 -4.87 -15.51 4.00
N THR A 171 -3.61 -15.34 3.59
CA THR A 171 -2.83 -16.29 2.79
C THR A 171 -1.41 -16.43 3.32
#